data_AF-A0A967PCA4-F1
#
_entry.id   AF-A0A967PCA4-F1
#
_cell.length_a   1.000
_cell.length_b   1.000
_cell.length_c   1.000
_cell.angle_alpha   90.00
_cell.angle_beta   90.00
_cell.angle_gamma   90.00
#
_symmetry.space_group_name_H-M   'P 1'
#
loop_
_entity.id
_entity.type
_entity.pdbx_description
1 polymer ?
#
loop_
_entity_poly.entity_id
_entity_poly.type
_entity_poly.pdbx_seq_one_letter_code
_entity_poly.pdbx_strand_id
1 'polypeptide(L)'
;MDLGTETDMALPRPDAGAPDGGLSDAAALDAFTPEVPLPPANGSFDYQLGEAYPPPAGVVVVARDRNASVAAGLYNVCYVNGFQTQPDEADFWTGERADLLLRDDAGDPIIDPDWDEILLDVTTADKRARLADIVGGWIDGCADAGFDAVEID
;
A
#
# COMPACT_ATOMS: atom_id res chain seq x y z
N MET A 1 3.79 -32.57 53.92
CA MET A 1 2.56 -33.18 53.39
C MET A 1 2.58 -32.90 51.90
N ASP A 2 3.36 -33.56 51.06
CA ASP A 2 3.64 -34.99 50.84
C ASP A 2 2.42 -35.85 50.44
N LEU A 3 2.53 -36.34 49.20
CA LEU A 3 1.90 -37.43 48.43
C LEU A 3 0.44 -37.37 47.98
N GLY A 4 0.26 -37.64 46.67
CA GLY A 4 -1.01 -38.07 46.09
C GLY A 4 -1.05 -38.08 44.55
N THR A 5 -0.13 -38.78 43.87
CA THR A 5 -0.24 -39.21 42.47
C THR A 5 -1.32 -40.27 42.33
N GLU A 6 -2.18 -40.26 41.29
CA GLU A 6 -2.84 -41.42 40.60
C GLU A 6 -3.63 -40.85 39.39
N THR A 7 -3.92 -41.48 38.26
CA THR A 7 -3.35 -42.57 37.45
C THR A 7 -4.07 -42.44 36.09
N ASP A 8 -3.33 -42.69 35.02
CA ASP A 8 -3.77 -42.75 33.62
C ASP A 8 -4.84 -43.83 33.37
N MET A 9 -5.89 -43.52 32.61
CA MET A 9 -6.77 -44.52 31.97
C MET A 9 -7.19 -44.01 30.58
N ALA A 10 -6.29 -44.25 29.63
CA ALA A 10 -6.57 -44.19 28.21
C ALA A 10 -7.61 -45.25 27.79
N LEU A 11 -8.57 -44.86 26.96
CA LEU A 11 -9.44 -45.77 26.20
C LEU A 11 -8.87 -45.94 24.78
N PRO A 12 -8.74 -47.17 24.24
CA PRO A 12 -8.14 -47.38 22.93
C PRO A 12 -9.13 -47.01 21.81
N ARG A 13 -8.63 -46.37 20.75
CA ARG A 13 -9.35 -46.24 19.47
C ARG A 13 -8.65 -47.05 18.38
N PRO A 14 -9.42 -47.71 17.50
CA PRO A 14 -8.91 -48.75 16.62
C PRO A 14 -8.10 -48.18 15.45
N ASP A 15 -7.12 -48.99 15.07
CA ASP A 15 -6.26 -48.86 13.89
C ASP A 15 -7.11 -48.84 12.61
N ALA A 16 -6.96 -47.78 11.81
CA ALA A 16 -7.53 -47.66 10.48
C ALA A 16 -6.39 -47.32 9.53
N GLY A 17 -5.96 -48.36 8.81
CA GLY A 17 -4.83 -48.33 7.89
C GLY A 17 -4.93 -47.27 6.80
N ALA A 18 -3.75 -46.78 6.42
CA ALA A 18 -3.52 -46.01 5.22
C ALA A 18 -3.64 -46.91 3.98
N PRO A 19 -4.20 -46.41 2.86
CA PRO A 19 -3.77 -46.87 1.55
C PRO A 19 -2.62 -45.98 1.06
N ASP A 20 -1.49 -46.62 0.78
CA ASP A 20 -0.49 -46.12 -0.15
C ASP A 20 -1.15 -45.87 -1.51
N GLY A 21 -1.06 -44.64 -1.98
CA GLY A 21 -1.61 -44.20 -3.27
C GLY A 21 -0.78 -43.06 -3.82
N GLY A 22 0.43 -43.37 -4.27
CA GLY A 22 1.22 -42.44 -5.05
C GLY A 22 0.52 -42.12 -6.37
N LEU A 23 0.35 -40.83 -6.64
CA LEU A 23 0.33 -40.28 -7.99
C LEU A 23 1.19 -39.01 -7.97
N SER A 24 2.44 -39.20 -8.37
CA SER A 24 3.21 -38.19 -9.07
C SER A 24 2.42 -37.69 -10.27
N ASP A 25 1.94 -36.45 -10.23
CA ASP A 25 2.19 -35.46 -11.29
C ASP A 25 1.70 -34.07 -10.86
N ALA A 26 2.63 -33.23 -10.42
CA ALA A 26 2.51 -31.78 -10.53
C ALA A 26 3.93 -31.25 -10.74
N ALA A 27 4.50 -31.63 -11.88
CA ALA A 27 5.59 -30.86 -12.46
C ALA A 27 5.16 -29.40 -12.55
N ALA A 28 5.94 -28.54 -11.89
CA ALA A 28 6.11 -27.11 -12.09
C ALA A 28 4.84 -26.28 -12.38
N LEU A 29 4.38 -25.57 -11.35
CA LEU A 29 4.16 -24.15 -11.54
C LEU A 29 5.42 -23.47 -11.03
N ASP A 30 6.42 -23.34 -11.91
CA ASP A 30 7.40 -22.28 -11.76
C ASP A 30 6.58 -21.00 -11.81
N ALA A 31 6.25 -20.47 -10.63
CA ALA A 31 5.52 -19.23 -10.53
C ALA A 31 6.45 -18.18 -11.14
N PHE A 32 6.18 -17.80 -12.39
CA PHE A 32 6.79 -16.64 -12.99
C PHE A 32 6.32 -15.45 -12.16
N THR A 33 7.08 -15.11 -11.12
CA THR A 33 6.99 -13.78 -10.53
C THR A 33 7.47 -12.85 -11.63
N PRO A 34 6.59 -12.02 -12.23
CA PRO A 34 7.05 -11.03 -13.18
C PRO A 34 8.18 -10.25 -12.52
N GLU A 35 9.32 -10.18 -13.18
CA GLU A 35 10.45 -9.40 -12.68
C GLU A 35 9.99 -7.94 -12.65
N VAL A 36 9.82 -7.40 -11.44
CA VAL A 36 9.42 -6.01 -11.25
C VAL A 36 10.58 -5.16 -11.79
N PRO A 37 10.35 -4.32 -12.82
CA PRO A 37 11.40 -3.47 -13.34
C PRO A 37 11.86 -2.54 -12.22
N LEU A 38 13.17 -2.46 -12.04
CA LEU A 38 13.78 -1.54 -11.07
C LEU A 38 14.19 -0.24 -11.77
N PRO A 39 14.17 0.90 -11.07
CA PRO A 39 14.66 2.13 -11.67
C PRO A 39 16.17 1.99 -11.98
N PRO A 40 16.66 2.62 -13.07
CA PRO A 40 18.08 2.63 -13.37
C PRO A 40 18.90 3.18 -12.19
N ALA A 41 19.88 2.41 -11.73
CA ALA A 41 20.77 2.87 -10.66
C ALA A 41 21.52 4.14 -11.09
N ASN A 42 21.54 5.16 -10.22
CA ASN A 42 22.09 6.50 -10.50
C ASN A 42 21.46 7.20 -11.71
N GLY A 43 20.22 6.84 -12.07
CA GLY A 43 19.46 7.54 -13.10
C GLY A 43 19.16 8.98 -12.66
N SER A 44 19.29 9.93 -13.59
CA SER A 44 18.85 11.31 -13.35
C SER A 44 17.34 11.32 -13.09
N PHE A 45 16.96 11.92 -11.97
CA PHE A 45 15.61 11.97 -11.44
C PHE A 45 15.02 13.38 -11.61
N ASP A 46 13.72 13.44 -11.92
CA ASP A 46 12.95 14.68 -11.95
C ASP A 46 11.65 14.52 -11.16
N TYR A 47 11.37 15.44 -10.25
CA TYR A 47 10.21 15.40 -9.38
C TYR A 47 9.20 16.48 -9.79
N GLN A 48 8.12 16.05 -10.43
CA GLN A 48 7.15 16.91 -11.10
C GLN A 48 5.81 16.90 -10.35
N LEU A 49 5.79 17.54 -9.18
CA LEU A 49 4.55 17.78 -8.42
C LEU A 49 3.90 19.10 -8.83
N GLY A 50 2.57 19.15 -8.82
CA GLY A 50 1.75 20.31 -9.22
C GLY A 50 1.44 20.41 -10.72
N GLU A 51 2.38 20.04 -11.59
CA GLU A 51 2.12 19.91 -13.04
C GLU A 51 3.13 18.95 -13.70
N ALA A 52 2.66 18.11 -14.60
CA ALA A 52 3.53 17.32 -15.46
C ALA A 52 4.05 18.15 -16.64
N TYR A 53 5.35 18.09 -16.90
CA TYR A 53 6.00 18.78 -18.02
C TYR A 53 6.98 17.87 -18.76
N PRO A 54 7.34 18.17 -20.02
CA PRO A 54 8.32 17.36 -20.76
C PRO A 54 9.62 17.21 -19.97
N PRO A 55 10.04 15.97 -19.62
CA PRO A 55 11.24 15.78 -18.82
C PRO A 55 12.48 16.36 -19.52
N PRO A 56 13.36 17.08 -18.80
CA PRO A 56 14.61 17.58 -19.34
C PRO A 56 15.48 16.48 -19.96
N ALA A 57 16.33 16.85 -20.91
CA ALA A 57 17.24 15.89 -21.54
C ALA A 57 18.14 15.20 -20.50
N GLY A 58 18.20 13.87 -20.57
CA GLY A 58 19.01 13.04 -19.67
C GLY A 58 18.29 12.56 -18.41
N VAL A 59 17.05 13.01 -18.15
CA VAL A 59 16.16 12.43 -17.14
C VAL A 59 15.72 11.04 -17.58
N VAL A 60 15.80 10.07 -16.66
CA VAL A 60 15.42 8.67 -16.90
C VAL A 60 14.44 8.12 -15.87
N VAL A 61 14.27 8.80 -14.74
CA VAL A 61 13.25 8.51 -13.72
C VAL A 61 12.46 9.79 -13.46
N VAL A 62 11.13 9.70 -13.45
CA VAL A 62 10.26 10.83 -13.12
C VAL A 62 9.28 10.42 -12.04
N ALA A 63 9.05 11.30 -11.08
CA ALA A 63 7.93 11.18 -10.16
C ALA A 63 6.87 12.24 -10.49
N ARG A 64 5.60 11.83 -10.55
CA ARG A 64 4.45 12.68 -10.91
C ARG A 64 3.26 12.38 -10.02
N ASP A 65 2.40 13.37 -9.81
CA ASP A 65 1.13 13.18 -9.10
C ASP A 65 0.29 12.06 -9.74
N ARG A 66 -0.46 11.32 -8.94
CA ARG A 66 -1.31 10.21 -9.40
C ARG A 66 -2.34 10.59 -10.46
N ASN A 67 -2.74 11.86 -10.53
CA ASN A 67 -3.68 12.34 -11.53
C ASN A 67 -3.00 12.79 -12.84
N ALA A 68 -1.66 12.78 -12.89
CA ALA A 68 -0.91 13.13 -14.09
C ALA A 68 -0.65 11.91 -14.99
N SER A 69 -0.55 12.16 -16.30
CA SER A 69 -0.14 11.13 -17.25
C SER A 69 1.34 10.76 -17.07
N VAL A 70 1.68 9.49 -17.31
CA VAL A 70 3.08 9.02 -17.35
C VAL A 70 3.90 9.69 -18.46
N ALA A 71 5.22 9.77 -18.26
CA ALA A 71 6.19 10.12 -19.29
C ALA A 71 6.62 8.86 -20.05
N ALA A 72 6.21 8.76 -21.32
CA ALA A 72 6.50 7.60 -22.15
C ALA A 72 8.00 7.31 -22.26
N GLY A 73 8.39 6.05 -22.05
CA GLY A 73 9.75 5.57 -22.21
C GLY A 73 10.70 5.87 -21.06
N LEU A 74 10.22 6.45 -19.95
CA LEU A 74 10.97 6.64 -18.71
C LEU A 74 10.44 5.69 -17.62
N TYR A 75 11.17 5.60 -16.50
CA TYR A 75 10.67 4.97 -15.30
C TYR A 75 9.77 5.96 -14.54
N ASN A 76 8.49 5.63 -14.36
CA ASN A 76 7.48 6.52 -13.78
C ASN A 76 7.13 6.10 -12.35
N VAL A 77 7.32 7.01 -11.41
CA VAL A 77 6.92 6.88 -10.00
C VAL A 77 5.65 7.69 -9.77
N CYS A 78 4.60 7.05 -9.26
CA CYS A 78 3.34 7.68 -8.93
C CYS A 78 3.42 8.24 -7.51
N TYR A 79 3.36 9.56 -7.37
CA TYR A 79 3.24 10.22 -6.08
C TYR A 79 1.80 10.08 -5.57
N VAL A 80 1.67 9.59 -4.34
CA VAL A 80 0.42 9.49 -3.61
C VAL A 80 0.64 10.09 -2.23
N ASN A 81 -0.08 11.16 -1.92
CA ASN A 81 -0.13 11.63 -0.54
C ASN A 81 -0.98 10.64 0.28
N GLY A 82 -0.33 9.91 1.18
CA GLY A 82 -0.89 8.78 1.92
C GLY A 82 -1.23 9.10 3.36
N PHE A 83 -0.69 10.19 3.90
CA PHE A 83 -0.86 10.58 5.30
C PHE A 83 -1.43 11.98 5.50
N GLN A 84 -1.50 12.78 4.45
CA GLN A 84 -2.13 14.10 4.42
C GLN A 84 -3.08 14.22 3.21
N THR A 85 -3.91 15.25 3.19
CA THR A 85 -4.76 15.60 2.04
C THR A 85 -4.01 16.55 1.11
N GLN A 86 -4.30 16.59 -0.18
CA GLN A 86 -3.85 17.72 -1.02
C GLN A 86 -4.89 18.86 -1.03
N PRO A 87 -4.51 20.14 -1.26
CA PRO A 87 -5.44 21.26 -1.26
C PRO A 87 -6.57 21.15 -2.29
N ASP A 88 -6.29 20.57 -3.46
CA ASP A 88 -7.28 20.32 -4.52
C ASP A 88 -8.19 19.11 -4.24
N GLU A 89 -7.90 18.35 -3.18
CA GLU A 89 -8.72 17.23 -2.69
C GLU A 89 -9.54 17.59 -1.45
N ALA A 90 -9.44 18.82 -0.95
CA ALA A 90 -10.07 19.21 0.32
C ALA A 90 -11.57 18.84 0.38
N ASP A 91 -12.30 19.03 -0.73
CA ASP A 91 -13.73 18.67 -0.81
C ASP A 91 -13.99 17.16 -0.71
N PHE A 92 -13.08 16.33 -1.26
CA PHE A 92 -13.18 14.87 -1.18
C PHE A 92 -13.10 14.37 0.27
N TRP A 93 -12.29 15.05 1.08
CA TRP A 93 -12.01 14.69 2.46
C TRP A 93 -12.98 15.33 3.47
N THR A 94 -13.31 16.62 3.30
CA THR A 94 -14.13 17.38 4.26
C THR A 94 -15.64 17.07 4.19
N GLY A 95 -16.09 16.35 3.17
CA GLY A 95 -17.46 15.85 3.05
C GLY A 95 -17.69 14.56 3.86
N GLU A 96 -18.02 13.47 3.17
CA GLU A 96 -18.38 12.18 3.79
C GLU A 96 -17.25 11.50 4.58
N ARG A 97 -16.01 12.03 4.47
CA ARG A 97 -14.80 11.47 5.08
C ARG A 97 -14.23 12.35 6.19
N ALA A 98 -14.97 13.35 6.65
CA ALA A 98 -14.48 14.33 7.63
C ALA A 98 -14.07 13.71 8.97
N ASP A 99 -14.52 12.47 9.26
CA ASP A 99 -14.15 11.70 10.44
C ASP A 99 -12.78 11.01 10.33
N LEU A 100 -12.23 10.92 9.11
CA LEU A 100 -10.87 10.42 8.82
C LEU A 100 -9.81 11.52 8.90
N LEU A 101 -10.18 12.77 9.16
CA LEU A 101 -9.25 13.88 9.35
C LEU A 101 -8.84 13.99 10.82
N LEU A 102 -7.55 14.22 11.06
CA LEU A 102 -7.01 14.44 12.39
C LEU A 102 -7.48 15.81 12.91
N ARG A 103 -7.95 15.84 14.16
CA ARG A 103 -8.48 17.03 14.80
C ARG A 103 -7.83 17.28 16.15
N ASP A 104 -7.73 18.54 16.54
CA ASP A 104 -7.32 18.92 17.89
C ASP A 104 -8.46 18.77 18.92
N ASP A 105 -8.18 19.15 20.17
CA ASP A 105 -9.14 19.11 21.27
C ASP A 105 -10.33 20.08 21.09
N ALA A 106 -10.20 21.10 20.22
CA ALA A 106 -11.28 22.02 19.86
C ALA A 106 -12.17 21.46 18.73
N GLY A 107 -11.73 20.40 18.07
CA GLY A 107 -12.39 19.78 16.93
C GLY A 107 -11.96 20.36 15.57
N ASP A 108 -10.96 21.24 15.55
CA ASP A 108 -10.43 21.85 14.34
C ASP A 108 -9.46 20.90 13.64
N PRO A 109 -9.43 20.84 12.28
CA PRO A 109 -8.46 20.01 11.57
C PRO A 109 -7.02 20.43 11.87
N ILE A 110 -6.13 19.46 12.07
CA ILE A 110 -4.68 19.71 12.14
C ILE A 110 -4.17 19.89 10.72
N ILE A 111 -3.60 21.06 10.43
CA ILE A 111 -3.10 21.45 9.11
C ILE A 111 -1.58 21.62 9.16
N ASP A 112 -0.89 21.10 8.16
CA ASP A 112 0.51 21.44 7.90
C ASP A 112 0.60 22.88 7.35
N PRO A 113 1.23 23.81 8.08
CA PRO A 113 1.25 25.21 7.70
C PRO A 113 2.11 25.52 6.48
N ASP A 114 3.05 24.65 6.10
CA ASP A 114 3.93 24.86 4.96
C ASP A 114 3.26 24.41 3.65
N TRP A 115 2.31 23.49 3.74
CA TRP A 115 1.66 22.83 2.59
C TRP A 115 0.16 23.09 2.46
N ASP A 116 -0.50 23.64 3.49
CA ASP A 116 -1.97 23.81 3.55
C ASP A 116 -2.74 22.48 3.43
N GLU A 117 -2.14 21.43 4.00
CA GLU A 117 -2.62 20.05 3.91
C GLU A 117 -3.14 19.55 5.26
N ILE A 118 -4.33 18.95 5.28
CA ILE A 118 -4.92 18.40 6.50
C ILE A 118 -4.33 17.00 6.78
N LEU A 119 -3.96 16.73 8.03
CA LEU A 119 -3.45 15.42 8.43
C LEU A 119 -4.57 14.37 8.49
N LEU A 120 -4.27 13.15 8.05
CA LEU A 120 -5.17 12.00 8.16
C LEU A 120 -5.06 11.34 9.55
N ASP A 121 -6.20 10.93 10.11
CA ASP A 121 -6.27 10.33 11.44
C ASP A 121 -6.01 8.82 11.40
N VAL A 122 -4.77 8.43 11.70
CA VAL A 122 -4.33 7.03 11.79
C VAL A 122 -4.37 6.46 13.22
N THR A 123 -5.00 7.15 14.18
CA THR A 123 -4.93 6.80 15.61
C THR A 123 -5.65 5.49 15.95
N THR A 124 -6.66 5.10 15.18
CA THR A 124 -7.45 3.87 15.42
C THR A 124 -7.26 2.85 14.31
N ALA A 125 -7.46 1.58 14.62
CA ALA A 125 -7.39 0.51 13.62
C ALA A 125 -8.47 0.63 12.54
N ASP A 126 -9.68 1.06 12.91
CA ASP A 126 -10.78 1.30 11.97
C ASP A 126 -10.43 2.38 10.95
N LYS A 127 -9.93 3.54 11.42
CA LYS A 127 -9.52 4.62 10.53
C LYS A 127 -8.36 4.23 9.63
N ARG A 128 -7.34 3.53 10.16
CA ARG A 128 -6.24 3.00 9.33
C ARG A 128 -6.72 2.06 8.24
N ALA A 129 -7.67 1.18 8.52
CA ALA A 129 -8.22 0.28 7.51
C ALA A 129 -8.94 1.06 6.40
N ARG A 130 -9.81 2.00 6.76
CA ARG A 130 -10.57 2.82 5.81
C ARG A 130 -9.66 3.75 4.98
N LEU A 131 -8.62 4.32 5.58
CA LEU A 131 -7.60 5.11 4.89
C LEU A 131 -6.80 4.23 3.92
N ALA A 132 -6.39 3.03 4.35
CA ALA A 132 -5.70 2.08 3.50
C ALA A 132 -6.55 1.61 2.32
N ASP A 133 -7.88 1.47 2.47
CA ASP A 133 -8.77 1.16 1.35
C ASP A 133 -8.79 2.29 0.31
N ILE A 134 -8.80 3.55 0.76
CA ILE A 134 -8.78 4.74 -0.13
C ILE A 134 -7.43 4.85 -0.85
N VAL A 135 -6.33 4.89 -0.08
CA VAL A 135 -4.97 5.04 -0.61
C VAL A 135 -4.58 3.81 -1.44
N GLY A 136 -4.99 2.61 -1.03
CA GLY A 136 -4.82 1.37 -1.79
C GLY A 136 -5.50 1.44 -3.15
N GLY A 137 -6.73 1.94 -3.21
CA GLY A 137 -7.41 2.18 -4.49
C GLY A 137 -6.68 3.20 -5.39
N TRP A 138 -6.01 4.19 -4.82
CA TRP A 138 -5.16 5.11 -5.57
C TRP A 138 -3.89 4.45 -6.09
N ILE A 139 -3.25 3.60 -5.28
CA ILE A 139 -2.08 2.79 -5.68
C ILE A 139 -2.45 1.86 -6.85
N ASP A 140 -3.59 1.17 -6.77
CA ASP A 140 -4.10 0.33 -7.86
C ASP A 140 -4.35 1.19 -9.12
N GLY A 141 -4.92 2.39 -8.95
CA GLY A 141 -5.10 3.36 -10.02
C GLY A 141 -3.79 3.80 -10.69
N CYS A 142 -2.70 3.94 -9.94
CA CYS A 142 -1.37 4.21 -10.51
C CYS A 142 -0.90 3.07 -11.42
N ALA A 143 -1.11 1.81 -11.01
CA ALA A 143 -0.75 0.66 -11.83
C ALA A 143 -1.58 0.64 -13.12
N ASP A 144 -2.89 0.89 -13.03
CA ASP A 144 -3.78 0.98 -14.19
C ASP A 144 -3.42 2.14 -15.14
N ALA A 145 -2.91 3.25 -14.59
CA ALA A 145 -2.42 4.40 -15.36
C ALA A 145 -1.03 4.18 -15.99
N GLY A 146 -0.37 3.05 -15.69
CA GLY A 146 0.90 2.64 -16.30
C GLY A 146 2.15 3.15 -15.59
N PHE A 147 2.05 3.54 -14.32
CA PHE A 147 3.22 3.83 -13.49
C PHE A 147 3.98 2.54 -13.13
N ASP A 148 5.29 2.64 -12.96
CA ASP A 148 6.17 1.51 -12.64
C ASP A 148 6.33 1.28 -11.12
N ALA A 149 6.16 2.35 -10.34
CA ALA A 149 6.25 2.33 -8.88
C ALA A 149 5.34 3.38 -8.24
N VAL A 150 5.18 3.27 -6.92
CA VAL A 150 4.52 4.29 -6.11
C VAL A 150 5.50 4.86 -5.10
N GLU A 151 5.36 6.14 -4.83
CA GLU A 151 5.95 6.84 -3.71
C GLU A 151 4.80 7.38 -2.86
N ILE A 152 4.72 6.88 -1.62
CA ILE A 152 3.67 7.22 -0.68
C ILE A 152 4.28 8.18 0.34
N ASP A 153 3.87 9.44 0.27
CA ASP A 153 4.33 10.51 1.18
C ASP A 153 3.40 10.66 2.38
#